data_AF-A0A9X5EGS4-F1
#
_entry.id   AF-A0A9X5EGS4-F1
#
_cell.length_a   1.000
_cell.length_b   1.000
_cell.length_c   1.000
_cell.angle_alpha   90.00
_cell.angle_beta   90.00
_cell.angle_gamma   90.00
#
_symmetry.space_group_name_H-M   'P 1'
#
loop_
_entity.id
_entity.type
_entity.pdbx_description
1 polymer ?
#
loop_
_entity_poly.entity_id
_entity_poly.type
_entity_poly.pdbx_seq_one_letter_code
_entity_poly.pdbx_strand_id
1 'polypeptide(L)'
;MNELDYLRQMRSLHRPVTPHRDLWAGIEARLDDAGAAPRRQYRARPWLMAAAIAGVAVLGGGLGLHLVAPPGTHAVASTAPWKPSDPRLTGAAVELDAARMELTQAMQDSPDSAALQRLLLRTERQRNRLRNLDKQAS
;
A
#
# COMPACT_ATOMS: atom_id res chain seq x y z
N MET A 1 -2.49 15.91 -32.43
CA MET A 1 -1.24 16.09 -31.65
C MET A 1 -0.25 15.06 -32.17
N ASN A 2 0.92 15.49 -32.65
CA ASN A 2 1.88 14.59 -33.30
C ASN A 2 2.78 13.91 -32.25
N GLU A 3 3.27 12.69 -32.52
CA GLU A 3 4.14 11.93 -31.60
C GLU A 3 5.43 12.70 -31.23
N LEU A 4 5.96 13.47 -32.19
CA LEU A 4 7.11 14.34 -31.99
C LEU A 4 6.85 15.46 -30.97
N ASP A 5 5.62 15.97 -30.90
CA ASP A 5 5.24 17.00 -29.93
C ASP A 5 5.18 16.41 -28.53
N TYR A 6 4.67 15.18 -28.40
CA TYR A 6 4.65 14.45 -27.14
C TYR A 6 6.06 14.16 -26.61
N LEU A 7 6.97 13.71 -27.47
CA LEU A 7 8.37 13.48 -27.08
C LEU A 7 9.07 14.77 -26.66
N ARG A 8 8.76 15.89 -27.33
CA ARG A 8 9.29 17.22 -26.98
C ARG A 8 8.76 17.70 -25.64
N GLN A 9 7.47 17.45 -25.35
CA GLN A 9 6.82 17.78 -24.08
C GLN A 9 7.33 16.90 -22.92
N MET A 10 7.51 15.60 -23.15
CA MET A 10 8.14 14.70 -22.17
C MET A 10 9.55 15.17 -21.82
N ARG A 11 10.31 15.66 -22.81
CA ARG A 11 11.66 16.17 -22.59
C ARG A 11 11.69 17.51 -21.82
N SER A 12 10.69 18.37 -21.98
CA SER A 12 10.61 19.62 -21.22
C SER A 12 10.21 19.41 -19.75
N LEU A 13 9.45 18.34 -19.47
CA LEU A 13 9.06 17.94 -18.11
C LEU A 13 10.24 17.40 -17.28
N HIS A 14 11.29 16.87 -17.91
CA HIS A 14 12.48 16.33 -17.22
C HIS A 14 13.45 17.43 -16.71
N ARG A 15 13.06 18.72 -16.76
CA ARG A 15 13.89 19.79 -16.19
C ARG A 15 13.71 19.84 -14.67
N PRO A 16 14.79 20.10 -13.91
CA PRO A 16 14.67 20.36 -12.49
C PRO A 16 13.82 21.63 -12.31
N VAL A 17 12.66 21.49 -11.66
CA VAL A 17 11.77 22.60 -11.29
C VAL A 17 11.96 22.86 -9.81
N THR A 18 12.30 24.10 -9.46
CA THR A 18 12.33 24.52 -8.05
C THR A 18 10.89 24.77 -7.57
N PRO A 19 10.45 24.15 -6.47
CA PRO A 19 9.11 24.37 -5.94
C PRO A 19 8.96 25.84 -5.50
N HIS A 20 7.84 26.47 -5.85
CA HIS A 20 7.60 27.88 -5.53
C HIS A 20 7.51 28.17 -4.03
N ARG A 21 7.12 27.15 -3.24
CA ARG A 21 7.00 27.22 -1.79
C ARG A 21 7.66 25.99 -1.18
N ASP A 22 8.46 26.22 -0.15
CA ASP A 22 8.94 25.13 0.68
C ASP A 22 7.78 24.57 1.53
N LEU A 23 7.46 23.29 1.30
CA LEU A 23 6.42 22.57 2.03
C LEU A 23 6.99 21.78 3.21
N TRP A 24 8.32 21.60 3.28
CA TRP A 24 8.94 20.78 4.32
C TRP A 24 8.70 21.34 5.71
N ALA A 25 8.90 22.65 5.89
CA ALA A 25 8.63 23.32 7.17
C ALA A 25 7.18 23.12 7.64
N GLY A 26 6.20 23.08 6.73
CA GLY A 26 4.79 22.85 7.06
C GLY A 26 4.48 21.39 7.40
N ILE A 27 5.15 20.44 6.74
CA ILE A 27 5.02 19.01 7.03
C ILE A 27 5.63 18.69 8.41
N GLU A 28 6.81 19.24 8.70
CA GLU A 28 7.53 19.04 9.95
C GLU A 28 6.72 19.59 11.14
N ALA A 29 6.20 20.81 11.03
CA ALA A 29 5.31 21.39 12.03
C ALA A 29 4.07 20.52 12.30
N ARG A 30 3.49 19.89 11.26
CA ARG A 30 2.31 19.03 11.41
C ARG A 30 2.65 17.68 12.04
N LEU A 31 3.86 17.18 11.82
CA LEU A 31 4.34 15.93 12.41
C LEU A 31 4.63 16.11 13.90
N ASP A 32 5.23 17.26 14.26
CA ASP A 32 5.46 17.64 15.66
C ASP A 32 4.13 17.80 16.42
N ASP A 33 3.12 18.43 15.79
CA ASP A 33 1.80 18.63 16.38
C ASP A 33 1.01 17.31 16.53
N ALA A 34 1.21 16.35 15.61
CA ALA A 34 0.66 14.99 15.75
C ALA A 34 1.25 14.23 16.95
N GLY A 35 2.48 14.55 17.36
CA GLY A 35 3.10 14.05 18.60
C GLY A 35 2.59 14.74 19.86
N ALA A 36 2.09 15.97 19.74
CA ALA A 36 1.65 16.82 20.85
C ALA A 36 0.14 16.75 21.16
N ALA A 37 -0.63 15.93 20.43
CA ALA A 37 -2.07 15.80 20.66
C ALA A 37 -2.37 15.49 22.15
N PRO A 38 -3.06 16.38 22.90
CA PRO A 38 -3.40 16.09 24.27
C PRO A 38 -4.37 14.92 24.27
N ARG A 39 -3.94 13.80 24.87
CA ARG A 39 -4.86 12.74 25.27
C ARG A 39 -5.83 13.36 26.27
N ARG A 40 -6.98 13.83 25.79
CA ARG A 40 -8.08 14.30 26.63
C ARG A 40 -8.46 13.15 27.55
N GLN A 41 -7.93 13.18 28.76
CA GLN A 41 -8.34 12.32 29.87
C GLN A 41 -9.76 12.74 30.24
N TYR A 42 -10.74 12.19 29.52
CA TYR A 42 -12.13 12.28 29.92
C TYR A 42 -12.29 11.48 31.21
N ARG A 43 -12.30 12.20 32.34
CA ARG A 43 -12.67 11.66 33.64
C ARG A 43 -14.02 10.98 33.51
N ALA A 44 -13.96 9.66 33.69
CA ALA A 44 -15.04 8.68 33.76
C ALA A 44 -16.38 9.25 34.25
N ARG A 45 -17.39 9.17 33.38
CA ARG A 45 -18.80 9.19 33.77
C ARG A 45 -19.35 7.78 33.53
N PRO A 46 -19.48 6.94 34.57
CA PRO A 46 -19.58 5.47 34.43
C PRO A 46 -20.90 4.95 33.88
N TRP A 47 -21.86 5.83 33.54
CA TRP A 47 -23.21 5.41 33.16
C TRP A 47 -23.43 5.24 31.64
N LEU A 48 -22.48 5.66 30.80
CA LEU A 48 -22.50 5.41 29.35
C LEU A 48 -21.74 4.14 28.93
N MET A 49 -21.20 3.38 29.89
CA MET A 49 -20.45 2.15 29.63
C MET A 49 -21.32 1.03 29.05
N ALA A 50 -22.59 0.91 29.44
CA ALA A 50 -23.44 -0.18 28.96
C ALA A 50 -23.78 -0.08 27.47
N ALA A 51 -24.03 1.14 26.95
CA ALA A 51 -24.34 1.34 25.53
C ALA A 51 -23.09 1.28 24.63
N ALA A 52 -21.93 1.68 25.15
CA ALA A 52 -20.66 1.61 24.41
C ALA A 52 -20.15 0.18 24.24
N ILE A 53 -20.37 -0.72 25.21
CA ILE A 53 -19.94 -2.12 25.12
C ILE A 53 -20.68 -2.86 24.00
N ALA A 54 -21.98 -2.61 23.83
CA ALA A 54 -22.76 -3.23 22.74
C ALA A 54 -22.33 -2.70 21.35
N GLY A 55 -22.04 -1.40 21.22
CA GLY A 55 -21.58 -0.80 19.97
C GLY A 55 -20.16 -1.23 19.57
N VAL A 56 -19.23 -1.31 20.53
CA VAL A 56 -17.85 -1.78 20.30
C VAL A 56 -17.79 -3.29 20.07
N ALA A 57 -18.71 -4.08 20.65
CA ALA A 57 -18.79 -5.52 20.36
C ALA A 57 -19.24 -5.81 18.91
N VAL A 58 -20.14 -5.00 18.34
CA VAL A 58 -20.62 -5.19 16.96
C VAL A 58 -19.65 -4.62 15.93
N LEU A 59 -19.07 -3.43 16.16
CA LEU A 59 -18.07 -2.85 15.24
C LEU A 59 -16.67 -3.48 15.39
N GLY A 60 -16.27 -3.84 16.60
CA GLY A 60 -15.04 -4.58 16.88
C GLY A 60 -15.16 -6.07 16.52
N GLY A 61 -16.35 -6.66 16.60
CA GLY A 61 -16.61 -8.02 16.11
C GLY A 61 -16.64 -8.10 14.58
N GLY A 62 -17.24 -7.13 13.90
CA GLY A 62 -17.32 -7.10 12.43
C GLY A 62 -15.99 -6.86 11.72
N LEU A 63 -15.16 -5.94 12.23
CA LEU A 63 -13.79 -5.75 11.73
C LEU A 63 -12.79 -6.76 12.32
N GLY A 64 -13.00 -7.19 13.56
CA GLY A 64 -12.16 -8.18 14.22
C GLY A 64 -12.29 -9.57 13.60
N LEU A 65 -13.47 -10.01 13.17
CA LEU A 65 -13.64 -11.31 12.49
C LEU A 65 -13.05 -11.30 11.08
N HIS A 66 -12.89 -10.14 10.43
CA HIS A 66 -12.17 -10.03 9.16
C HIS A 66 -10.64 -9.99 9.32
N LEU A 67 -10.12 -9.60 10.50
CA LEU A 67 -8.68 -9.68 10.82
C LEU A 67 -8.28 -10.92 11.64
N VAL A 68 -9.25 -11.60 12.25
CA VAL A 68 -9.11 -12.84 13.04
C VAL A 68 -9.75 -14.01 12.29
N ALA A 69 -9.67 -13.99 10.95
CA ALA A 69 -9.43 -15.25 10.28
C ALA A 69 -8.08 -15.75 10.84
N PRO A 70 -8.01 -16.94 11.45
CA PRO A 70 -6.74 -17.43 11.96
C PRO A 70 -5.74 -17.37 10.79
N PRO A 71 -4.54 -16.80 10.97
CA PRO A 71 -3.48 -17.08 10.04
C PRO A 71 -3.25 -18.57 10.18
N GLY A 72 -3.86 -19.36 9.29
CA GLY A 72 -3.43 -20.70 9.06
C GLY A 72 -1.93 -20.60 8.90
N THR A 73 -1.21 -21.25 9.81
CA THR A 73 0.24 -21.41 9.81
C THR A 73 0.61 -22.23 8.58
N HIS A 74 0.25 -21.75 7.40
CA HIS A 74 0.88 -22.12 6.18
C HIS A 74 2.15 -21.31 6.22
N ALA A 75 3.25 -22.00 6.53
CA ALA A 75 4.54 -21.63 6.04
C ALA A 75 4.41 -21.48 4.52
N VAL A 76 3.94 -20.32 4.07
CA VAL A 76 4.01 -19.91 2.69
C VAL A 76 5.50 -19.86 2.46
N ALA A 77 6.00 -20.80 1.67
CA ALA A 77 7.39 -20.82 1.26
C ALA A 77 7.75 -19.39 0.85
N SER A 78 8.54 -18.72 1.69
CA SER A 78 9.00 -17.35 1.46
C SER A 78 9.80 -17.38 0.18
N THR A 79 9.12 -17.12 -0.93
CA THR A 79 9.76 -16.75 -2.16
C THR A 79 10.37 -15.41 -1.84
N ALA A 80 11.70 -15.41 -1.65
CA ALA A 80 12.43 -14.25 -1.19
C ALA A 80 11.99 -13.03 -2.02
N PRO A 81 11.60 -11.91 -1.38
CA PRO A 81 11.20 -10.72 -2.10
C PRO A 81 12.34 -10.31 -3.04
N TRP A 82 12.03 -10.20 -4.32
CA TRP A 82 13.04 -9.90 -5.33
C TRP A 82 13.38 -8.41 -5.22
N LYS A 83 14.66 -8.11 -4.98
CA LYS A 83 15.16 -6.74 -4.88
C LYS A 83 15.87 -6.37 -6.19
N PRO A 84 15.40 -5.35 -6.94
CA PRO A 84 16.06 -4.87 -8.15
C PRO A 84 17.45 -4.29 -7.85
N SER A 85 18.34 -4.34 -8.84
CA SER A 85 19.65 -3.67 -8.79
C SER A 85 19.51 -2.16 -9.00
N ASP A 86 18.57 -1.73 -9.86
CA ASP A 86 18.29 -0.31 -10.08
C ASP A 86 17.44 0.28 -8.92
N PRO A 87 17.95 1.29 -8.18
CA PRO A 87 17.20 1.91 -7.09
C PRO A 87 15.88 2.56 -7.54
N ARG A 88 15.76 2.95 -8.81
CA ARG A 88 14.53 3.55 -9.37
C ARG A 88 13.38 2.55 -9.44
N LEU A 89 13.68 1.26 -9.52
CA LEU A 89 12.69 0.19 -9.63
C LEU A 89 12.29 -0.40 -8.27
N THR A 90 12.98 -0.02 -7.19
CA THR A 90 12.80 -0.63 -5.86
C THR A 90 11.38 -0.41 -5.33
N GLY A 91 10.82 0.79 -5.45
CA GLY A 91 9.46 1.08 -4.98
C GLY A 91 8.39 0.26 -5.69
N ALA A 92 8.46 0.19 -7.02
CA ALA A 92 7.53 -0.58 -7.83
C ALA A 92 7.63 -2.10 -7.57
N ALA A 93 8.83 -2.59 -7.27
CA ALA A 93 9.03 -4.00 -6.91
C ALA A 93 8.36 -4.35 -5.56
N VAL A 94 8.50 -3.48 -4.57
CA VAL A 94 7.85 -3.66 -3.25
C VAL A 94 6.33 -3.63 -3.38
N GLU A 95 5.78 -2.66 -4.12
CA GLU A 95 4.33 -2.52 -4.30
C GLU A 95 3.71 -3.72 -5.04
N LEU A 96 4.37 -4.22 -6.10
CA LEU A 96 3.89 -5.40 -6.81
C LEU A 96 3.99 -6.68 -5.98
N ASP A 97 5.00 -6.79 -5.12
CA ASP A 97 5.12 -7.93 -4.20
C ASP A 97 4.00 -7.90 -3.16
N ALA A 98 3.68 -6.73 -2.60
CA ALA A 98 2.54 -6.57 -1.70
C ALA A 98 1.20 -6.89 -2.41
N ALA A 99 0.97 -6.34 -3.60
CA ALA A 99 -0.24 -6.59 -4.38
C ALA A 99 -0.41 -8.09 -4.71
N ARG A 100 0.69 -8.79 -5.01
CA ARG A 100 0.66 -10.25 -5.21
C ARG A 100 0.24 -10.96 -3.94
N MET A 101 0.79 -10.61 -2.78
CA MET A 101 0.44 -11.24 -1.50
C MET A 101 -1.06 -11.07 -1.21
N GLU A 102 -1.60 -9.86 -1.39
CA GLU A 102 -3.02 -9.56 -1.21
C GLU A 102 -3.91 -10.34 -2.20
N LEU A 103 -3.55 -10.41 -3.48
CA LEU A 103 -4.30 -11.19 -4.48
C LEU A 103 -4.27 -12.69 -4.18
N THR A 104 -3.12 -13.19 -3.70
CA THR A 104 -2.98 -14.60 -3.32
C THR A 104 -3.85 -14.90 -2.09
N GLN A 105 -3.91 -13.97 -1.14
CA GLN A 105 -4.79 -14.06 0.03
C GLN A 105 -6.27 -14.01 -0.38
N ALA A 106 -6.68 -13.04 -1.20
CA ALA A 106 -8.04 -12.93 -1.69
C ALA A 106 -8.47 -14.16 -2.53
N MET A 107 -7.54 -14.82 -3.21
CA MET A 107 -7.79 -16.10 -3.89
C MET A 107 -8.05 -17.25 -2.94
N GLN A 108 -7.55 -17.24 -1.71
CA GLN A 108 -7.89 -18.24 -0.69
C GLN A 108 -9.36 -18.11 -0.28
N ASP A 109 -9.84 -16.86 -0.16
CA ASP A 109 -11.23 -16.58 0.22
C ASP A 109 -12.22 -16.82 -0.94
N SER A 110 -11.77 -16.69 -2.19
CA SER A 110 -12.61 -16.80 -3.39
C SER A 110 -11.86 -17.45 -4.57
N PRO A 111 -11.63 -18.78 -4.52
CA PRO A 111 -10.79 -19.48 -5.50
C PRO A 111 -11.36 -19.46 -6.93
N ASP A 112 -12.68 -19.47 -7.07
CA ASP A 112 -13.38 -19.54 -8.36
C ASP A 112 -13.56 -18.17 -9.04
N SER A 113 -13.01 -17.10 -8.46
CA SER A 113 -13.11 -15.76 -9.03
C SER A 113 -12.21 -15.60 -10.26
N ALA A 114 -12.79 -15.71 -11.45
CA ALA A 114 -12.10 -15.48 -12.71
C ALA A 114 -11.47 -14.07 -12.81
N ALA A 115 -12.02 -13.07 -12.12
CA ALA A 115 -11.48 -11.72 -12.09
C ALA A 115 -10.15 -11.65 -11.32
N LEU A 116 -10.08 -12.28 -10.14
CA LEU A 116 -8.85 -12.34 -9.33
C LEU A 116 -7.74 -13.10 -10.07
N GLN A 117 -8.08 -14.22 -10.71
CA GLN A 117 -7.12 -14.99 -11.52
C GLN A 117 -6.53 -14.17 -12.67
N ARG A 118 -7.37 -13.42 -13.40
CA ARG A 118 -6.92 -12.50 -14.46
C ARG A 118 -6.06 -11.38 -13.92
N LEU A 119 -6.39 -10.85 -12.74
CA LEU A 119 -5.64 -9.78 -12.11
C LEU A 119 -4.26 -10.29 -11.66
N LEU A 120 -4.19 -11.45 -11.01
CA LEU A 120 -2.93 -12.10 -10.64
C LEU A 120 -2.03 -12.32 -11.85
N LEU A 121 -2.57 -12.87 -12.94
CA LEU A 121 -1.82 -13.07 -14.20
C LEU A 121 -1.27 -11.76 -14.76
N ARG A 122 -2.00 -10.64 -14.63
CA ARG A 122 -1.50 -9.33 -15.06
C ARG A 122 -0.39 -8.83 -14.14
N THR A 123 -0.52 -8.96 -12.83
CA THR A 123 0.50 -8.60 -11.85
C THR A 123 1.79 -9.38 -12.10
N GLU A 124 1.70 -10.68 -12.40
CA GLU A 124 2.86 -11.50 -12.77
C GLU A 124 3.56 -11.01 -14.04
N ARG A 125 2.79 -10.65 -15.07
CA ARG A 125 3.35 -10.08 -16.31
C ARG A 125 4.05 -8.75 -16.04
N GLN A 126 3.48 -7.90 -15.20
CA GLN A 126 4.10 -6.63 -14.79
C GLN A 126 5.41 -6.86 -14.04
N ARG A 127 5.45 -7.80 -13.09
CA ARG A 127 6.67 -8.19 -12.38
C ARG A 127 7.75 -8.68 -13.33
N ASN A 128 7.41 -9.56 -14.27
CA ASN A 128 8.35 -10.04 -15.28
C ASN A 128 8.89 -8.92 -16.17
N ARG A 129 8.03 -7.96 -16.54
CA ARG A 129 8.45 -6.77 -17.28
C ARG A 129 9.45 -5.93 -16.48
N LEU A 130 9.20 -5.70 -15.19
CA LEU A 130 10.13 -5.00 -14.30
C LEU A 130 11.47 -5.71 -14.17
N ARG A 131 11.48 -7.04 -14.03
CA ARG A 131 12.71 -7.84 -14.04
C ARG A 131 13.51 -7.70 -15.32
N ASN A 132 12.84 -7.61 -16.47
CA ASN A 132 13.51 -7.41 -17.74
C ASN A 132 14.10 -6.00 -17.85
N LEU A 133 13.44 -4.98 -17.29
CA LEU A 133 13.97 -3.62 -17.24
C LEU A 133 15.20 -3.54 -16.32
N ASP A 134 15.16 -4.19 -15.17
CA ASP A 134 16.29 -4.26 -14.23
C ASP A 134 17.53 -4.90 -14.89
N LYS A 135 17.34 -5.99 -15.65
CA LYS A 135 18.40 -6.63 -16.45
C LYS A 135 18.99 -5.74 -17.54
N GLN A 136 18.20 -4.82 -18.09
CA GLN A 136 18.66 -3.87 -19.13
C GLN A 136 19.37 -2.64 -18.55
N ALA A 137 19.09 -2.32 -17.28
CA ALA A 137 19.69 -1.22 -16.55
C ALA A 137 20.98 -1.62 -15.79
N SER A 138 21.28 -2.92 -15.75
CA SER A 138 22.48 -3.51 -15.12
C SER A 138 23.67 -3.59 -16.06
#